data_AF-A0AAU3RQE2-F1
#
_entry.id   AF-A0AAU3RQE2-F1
#
_cell.length_a   1.000
_cell.length_b   1.000
_cell.length_c   1.000
_cell.angle_alpha   90.00
_cell.angle_beta   90.00
_cell.angle_gamma   90.00
#
_symmetry.space_group_name_H-M   'P 1'
#
loop_
_entity.id
_entity.type
_entity.pdbx_description
1 polymer ?
#
loop_
_entity_poly.entity_id
_entity_poly.type
_entity_poly.pdbx_seq_one_letter_code
_entity_poly.pdbx_strand_id
1 'polypeptide(L)'
;MATFGHITPERCAQLGRALTSAGLSWQDNGHQDRPEFLTYTATDPHGRRWTISPATSNQITPSKPASLWQARCAENSHSSPVSSARAVAEHIRYLPA
;
A
#
# COMPACT_ATOMS: atom_id res chain seq x y z
N MET A 1 4.25 0.62 -21.22
CA MET A 1 4.73 -0.37 -20.23
C MET A 1 4.53 0.21 -18.84
N ALA A 2 3.90 -0.51 -17.93
CA ALA A 2 3.87 -0.11 -16.52
C ALA A 2 5.26 -0.32 -15.93
N THR A 3 5.92 0.76 -15.53
CA THR A 3 7.22 0.72 -14.85
C THR A 3 7.04 1.03 -13.37
N PHE A 4 7.90 0.42 -12.55
CA PHE A 4 7.87 0.55 -11.10
C PHE A 4 9.20 1.06 -10.55
N GLY A 5 10.02 1.73 -11.37
CA GLY A 5 11.34 2.25 -10.95
C GLY A 5 11.29 3.28 -9.81
N HIS A 6 10.09 3.76 -9.44
CA HIS A 6 9.86 4.63 -8.29
C HIS A 6 9.69 3.83 -6.97
N ILE A 7 9.49 2.52 -7.03
CA ILE A 7 9.41 1.63 -5.87
C ILE A 7 10.83 1.18 -5.52
N THR A 8 11.44 1.90 -4.58
CA THR A 8 12.75 1.56 -4.03
C THR A 8 12.60 0.84 -2.68
N PRO A 9 13.64 0.14 -2.19
CA PRO A 9 13.64 -0.43 -0.84
C PRO A 9 13.29 0.59 0.25
N GLU A 10 13.70 1.86 0.09
CA GLU A 10 13.34 2.93 1.00
C GLU A 10 11.83 3.22 1.00
N ARG A 11 11.17 3.19 -0.16
CA ARG A 11 9.71 3.35 -0.26
C ARG A 11 8.97 2.16 0.36
N CYS A 12 9.49 0.94 0.16
CA CYS A 12 8.99 -0.26 0.82
C CYS A 12 9.09 -0.15 2.35
N ALA A 13 10.25 0.27 2.86
CA ALA A 13 10.46 0.50 4.29
C ALA A 13 9.56 1.62 4.84
N GLN A 14 9.31 2.68 4.06
CA GLN A 14 8.35 3.75 4.43
C GLN A 14 6.93 3.21 4.59
N LEU A 15 6.49 2.33 3.68
CA LEU A 15 5.19 1.66 3.81
C LEU A 15 5.13 0.80 5.06
N GLY A 16 6.11 -0.07 5.28
CA GLY A 16 6.14 -0.94 6.45
C GLY A 16 6.11 -0.14 7.77
N ARG A 17 6.89 0.94 7.88
CA ARG A 17 6.87 1.83 9.04
C ARG A 17 5.51 2.51 9.24
N ALA A 18 4.86 2.95 8.16
CA ALA A 18 3.53 3.57 8.23
C ALA A 18 2.46 2.58 8.71
N LEU A 19 2.47 1.35 8.21
CA LEU A 19 1.55 0.29 8.64
C LEU A 19 1.76 -0.06 10.12
N THR A 20 3.02 -0.24 10.55
CA THR A 20 3.36 -0.47 11.97
C THR A 20 2.92 0.70 12.85
N SER A 21 3.18 1.95 12.43
CA SER A 21 2.76 3.14 13.18
C SER A 21 1.24 3.31 13.26
N ALA A 22 0.50 2.80 12.28
CA ALA A 22 -0.95 2.77 12.30
C ALA A 22 -1.51 1.67 13.22
N GLY A 23 -0.66 0.79 13.76
CA GLY A 23 -1.06 -0.36 14.58
C GLY A 23 -1.67 -1.49 13.76
N LEU A 24 -1.39 -1.55 12.46
CA LEU A 24 -1.87 -2.60 11.58
C LEU A 24 -0.91 -3.79 11.66
N SER A 25 -1.45 -5.01 11.73
CA SER A 25 -0.65 -6.21 11.53
C SER A 25 -0.41 -6.38 10.04
N TRP A 26 0.83 -6.53 9.59
CA TRP A 26 1.10 -6.61 8.15
C TRP A 26 2.25 -7.56 7.83
N GLN A 27 2.24 -8.04 6.59
CA GLN A 27 3.23 -8.93 6.02
C GLN A 27 3.44 -8.58 4.53
N ASP A 28 4.67 -8.62 4.05
CA ASP A 28 4.96 -8.56 2.62
C ASP A 28 5.19 -9.96 2.04
N ASN A 29 5.06 -10.09 0.73
CA ASN A 29 5.27 -11.36 0.03
C ASN A 29 6.74 -11.65 -0.31
N GLY A 30 7.71 -10.89 0.23
CA GLY A 30 9.14 -11.08 0.01
C GLY A 30 9.64 -10.60 -1.36
N HIS A 31 8.78 -10.07 -2.22
CA HIS A 31 9.15 -9.62 -3.58
C HIS A 31 9.59 -8.15 -3.62
N GLN A 32 10.34 -7.68 -2.63
CA GLN A 32 10.80 -6.29 -2.56
C GLN A 32 11.73 -5.92 -3.74
N ASP A 33 12.44 -6.89 -4.31
CA ASP A 33 13.27 -6.75 -5.51
C ASP A 33 12.48 -6.78 -6.83
N ARG A 34 11.20 -7.19 -6.79
CA ARG A 34 10.32 -7.27 -7.97
C ARG A 34 9.01 -6.52 -7.73
N PRO A 35 9.02 -5.19 -7.92
CA PRO A 35 7.86 -4.35 -7.67
C PRO A 35 6.60 -4.77 -8.43
N GLU A 36 6.73 -5.39 -9.61
CA GLU A 36 5.58 -5.88 -10.38
C GLU A 36 4.83 -7.04 -9.70
N PHE A 37 5.50 -7.75 -8.78
CA PHE A 37 4.90 -8.81 -7.97
C PHE A 37 4.74 -8.38 -6.50
N LEU A 38 5.26 -7.22 -6.11
CA LEU A 38 5.28 -6.77 -4.73
C LEU A 38 3.86 -6.56 -4.21
N THR A 39 3.55 -7.26 -3.13
CA THR A 39 2.25 -7.19 -2.48
C THR A 39 2.44 -7.24 -0.97
N TYR A 40 1.75 -6.34 -0.27
CA TYR A 40 1.65 -6.38 1.18
C TYR A 40 0.24 -6.78 1.57
N THR A 41 0.11 -7.56 2.64
CA THR A 41 -1.15 -7.85 3.29
C THR A 41 -1.17 -7.15 4.63
N ALA A 42 -2.16 -6.32 4.88
CA ALA A 42 -2.40 -5.67 6.16
C ALA A 42 -3.74 -6.12 6.73
N THR A 43 -3.79 -6.39 8.03
CA THR A 43 -5.00 -6.71 8.78
C THR A 43 -5.34 -5.52 9.66
N ASP A 44 -6.55 -5.00 9.48
CA ASP A 44 -7.05 -3.88 10.28
C ASP A 44 -7.56 -4.34 11.67
N PRO A 45 -7.82 -3.42 12.62
CA PRO A 45 -8.25 -3.77 13.97
C PRO A 45 -9.57 -4.55 14.06
N HIS A 46 -10.40 -4.50 13.01
CA HIS A 46 -11.64 -5.26 12.90
C HIS A 46 -11.43 -6.66 12.29
N GLY A 47 -10.19 -7.03 11.95
CA GLY A 47 -9.83 -8.33 11.41
C GLY A 47 -9.94 -8.43 9.89
N ARG A 48 -10.28 -7.34 9.18
CA ARG A 48 -10.37 -7.39 7.71
C ARG A 48 -8.99 -7.34 7.08
N ARG A 49 -8.86 -8.07 5.96
CA ARG A 49 -7.60 -8.17 5.21
C ARG A 49 -7.58 -7.25 4.00
N TRP A 50 -6.49 -6.50 3.93
CA TRP A 50 -6.19 -5.52 2.89
C TRP A 50 -4.96 -5.94 2.12
N THR A 51 -5.06 -5.94 0.81
CA THR A 51 -3.94 -6.13 -0.11
C THR A 51 -3.45 -4.76 -0.56
N ILE A 52 -2.17 -4.45 -0.36
CA ILE A 52 -1.54 -3.20 -0.78
C ILE A 52 -0.56 -3.50 -1.89
N SER A 53 -0.70 -2.81 -3.01
CA SER A 53 0.15 -2.98 -4.19
C SER A 53 0.73 -1.62 -4.61
N PRO A 54 1.92 -1.61 -5.23
CA PRO A 54 2.47 -0.40 -5.80
C PRO A 54 1.63 0.07 -7.00
N ALA A 55 1.49 1.37 -7.12
CA ALA A 55 0.88 2.00 -8.27
C ALA A 55 1.81 1.90 -9.49
N THR A 56 1.23 1.73 -10.66
CA THR A 56 1.99 1.79 -11.91
C THR A 56 2.40 3.25 -12.21
N SER A 57 3.48 3.47 -12.95
CA SER A 57 3.95 4.83 -13.28
C SER A 57 2.86 5.72 -13.91
N ASN A 58 1.88 5.15 -14.60
CA ASN A 58 0.78 5.89 -15.25
C ASN A 58 -0.27 6.37 -14.24
N GLN A 59 -0.31 5.79 -13.05
CA GLN A 59 -1.24 6.17 -11.97
C GLN A 59 -0.65 7.25 -11.06
N ILE A 60 0.64 7.57 -11.20
CA ILE A 60 1.33 8.56 -10.37
C ILE A 60 1.16 9.93 -11.01
N THR A 61 0.50 10.84 -10.29
CA THR A 61 0.39 12.23 -10.72
C THR A 61 1.67 13.01 -10.38
N PRO A 62 2.23 13.84 -11.29
CA PRO A 62 3.43 14.63 -11.01
C PRO A 62 3.32 15.52 -9.78
N SER A 63 2.13 16.03 -9.50
CA SER A 63 1.84 16.89 -8.35
C SER A 63 1.87 16.14 -7.00
N LYS A 64 1.90 14.79 -7.01
CA LYS A 64 1.90 13.94 -5.80
C LYS A 64 2.87 12.76 -5.98
N PRO A 65 4.19 13.01 -6.02
CA PRO A 65 5.19 11.96 -6.29
C PRO A 65 5.31 10.92 -5.16
N ALA A 66 4.76 11.22 -3.97
CA ALA A 66 4.71 10.29 -2.85
C ALA A 66 3.50 9.34 -2.92
N SER A 67 2.54 9.56 -3.82
CA SER A 67 1.36 8.71 -3.99
C SER A 67 1.71 7.48 -4.83
N LEU A 68 2.14 6.43 -4.14
CA LEU A 68 2.72 5.24 -4.77
C LEU A 68 1.97 3.95 -4.43
N TRP A 69 1.01 4.00 -3.51
CA TRP A 69 0.42 2.81 -2.92
C TRP A 69 -1.09 2.81 -3.05
N GLN A 70 -1.65 1.64 -3.32
CA GLN A 70 -3.08 1.41 -3.36
C GLN A 70 -3.42 0.21 -2.48
N ALA A 71 -4.42 0.35 -1.62
CA ALA A 71 -4.96 -0.74 -0.84
C ALA A 71 -6.29 -1.22 -1.42
N ARG A 72 -6.55 -2.52 -1.32
CA ARG A 72 -7.81 -3.16 -1.70
C ARG A 72 -8.23 -4.11 -0.59
N CYS A 73 -9.44 -3.96 -0.10
CA CYS A 73 -10.01 -4.89 0.87
C CYS A 73 -10.50 -6.14 0.14
N ALA A 74 -10.10 -7.32 0.64
CA ALA A 74 -10.47 -8.60 0.04
C ALA A 74 -11.96 -8.91 0.19
N GLU A 75 -12.59 -8.43 1.28
CA GLU A 75 -13.95 -8.86 1.65
C GLU A 75 -15.05 -8.05 0.97
N ASN A 76 -14.83 -6.76 0.74
CA ASN A 76 -15.87 -5.85 0.26
C ASN A 76 -15.49 -5.11 -1.03
N SER A 77 -14.46 -5.58 -1.74
CA SER A 77 -13.96 -5.00 -3.00
C SER A 77 -13.63 -3.49 -2.94
N HIS A 78 -13.56 -2.92 -1.74
CA HIS A 78 -13.23 -1.52 -1.54
C HIS A 78 -11.78 -1.29 -1.94
N SER A 79 -11.52 -0.28 -2.77
CA SER A 79 -10.16 0.07 -3.19
C SER A 79 -9.89 1.53 -2.84
N SER A 80 -8.75 1.78 -2.21
CA SER A 80 -8.30 3.12 -1.91
C SER A 80 -7.81 3.82 -3.20
N PRO A 81 -7.86 5.16 -3.25
CA PRO A 81 -7.10 5.88 -4.27
C PRO A 81 -5.60 5.68 -4.06
N VAL A 82 -4.82 5.83 -5.13
CA VAL A 82 -3.35 5.81 -5.07
C VAL A 82 -2.87 6.97 -4.21
N SER A 83 -2.24 6.63 -3.09
CA SER A 83 -1.93 7.56 -2.00
C SER A 83 -0.54 7.29 -1.42
N SER A 84 -0.08 8.17 -0.54
CA SER A 84 1.17 7.97 0.17
C SER A 84 1.07 6.81 1.16
N ALA A 85 2.21 6.24 1.54
CA ALA A 85 2.30 5.14 2.51
C ALA A 85 1.50 5.42 3.79
N ARG A 86 1.64 6.62 4.34
CA ARG A 86 0.91 7.06 5.53
C ARG A 86 -0.59 7.14 5.27
N ALA A 87 -1.00 7.80 4.19
CA ALA A 87 -2.41 7.97 3.87
C ALA A 87 -3.11 6.63 3.63
N VAL A 88 -2.43 5.66 3.02
CA VAL A 88 -2.96 4.29 2.87
C VAL A 88 -3.13 3.60 4.22
N ALA A 89 -2.13 3.67 5.10
CA ALA A 89 -2.21 3.07 6.43
C ALA A 89 -3.34 3.69 7.27
N GLU A 90 -3.48 5.02 7.23
CA GLU A 90 -4.59 5.73 7.88
C GLU A 90 -5.94 5.34 7.25
N HIS A 91 -6.04 5.23 5.93
CA HIS A 91 -7.26 4.80 5.25
C HIS A 91 -7.71 3.40 5.71
N ILE A 92 -6.80 2.44 5.78
CA ILE A 92 -7.08 1.07 6.26
C ILE A 92 -7.55 1.10 7.72
N ARG A 93 -6.89 1.90 8.57
CA ARG A 93 -7.21 2.01 9.99
C ARG A 93 -8.58 2.64 10.25
N TYR A 94 -8.96 3.68 9.49
CA TYR A 94 -10.15 4.49 9.73
C TYR A 94 -11.35 4.07 8.88
N LEU A 95 -11.22 3.09 7.98
CA LEU A 95 -12.36 2.65 7.19
C LEU A 95 -13.41 2.04 8.14
N PRO A 96 -14.64 2.58 8.22
CA PRO A 96 -15.69 2.00 9.05
C PRO A 96 -15.99 0.55 8.59
N ALA A 97 -16.38 -0.29 9.55
CA ALA A 97 -16.74 -1.69 9.34
C ALA A 97 -17.83 -1.85 8.28
#